data_AF-A0A923IPP3-F1
#
_entry.id   AF-A0A923IPP3-F1
#
_cell.length_a   1.000
_cell.length_b   1.000
_cell.length_c   1.000
_cell.angle_alpha   90.00
_cell.angle_beta   90.00
_cell.angle_gamma   90.00
#
_symmetry.space_group_name_H-M   'P 1'
#
loop_
_entity.id
_entity.type
_entity.pdbx_description
1 polymer ?
#
loop_
_entity_poly.entity_id
_entity_poly.type
_entity_poly.pdbx_seq_one_letter_code
_entity_poly.pdbx_strand_id
1 'polypeptide(L)' 'EGDLMKKVAEADAVVIITDHKSYDYISILDKAQFIFDSRNALGKLNKENLKVVRL' A
#
# COMPACT_ATOMS: atom_id res chain seq x y z
N GLU A 1 5.01 -4.48 15.62
CA GLU A 1 4.37 -3.52 14.69
C GLU A 1 5.23 -2.33 14.25
N GLY A 2 6.28 -1.92 14.98
CA GLY A 2 7.10 -0.74 14.60
C GLY A 2 8.03 -0.89 13.38
N ASP A 3 8.41 -2.10 12.98
CA ASP A 3 9.37 -2.31 11.87
C ASP A 3 8.70 -2.22 10.48
N LEU A 4 7.50 -2.78 10.32
CA LEU A 4 6.83 -2.84 9.02
C LEU A 4 6.60 -1.44 8.42
N MET A 5 6.03 -0.51 9.20
CA MET A 5 5.73 0.84 8.68
C MET A 5 7.01 1.64 8.38
N LYS A 6 8.08 1.38 9.11
CA LYS A 6 9.41 1.94 8.80
C LYS A 6 9.91 1.41 7.46
N LYS A 7 9.80 0.10 7.21
CA LYS A 7 10.17 -0.52 5.93
C LYS A 7 9.32 -0.02 4.78
N VAL A 8 8.03 0.19 4.99
CA VAL A 8 7.10 0.77 3.99
C VAL A 8 7.49 2.19 3.60
N ALA A 9 7.92 3.01 4.58
CA ALA A 9 8.36 4.38 4.31
C ALA A 9 9.74 4.46 3.63
N GLU A 10 10.65 3.53 3.97
CA GLU A 10 12.00 3.44 3.39
C GLU A 10 11.99 2.85 1.97
N ALA A 11 11.00 2.02 1.62
CA ALA A 11 10.94 1.36 0.33
C ALA A 11 10.48 2.31 -0.79
N ASP A 12 11.11 2.16 -1.96
CA ASP A 12 10.73 2.89 -3.17
C ASP A 12 9.33 2.47 -3.68
N ALA A 13 8.99 1.19 -3.52
CA ALA A 13 7.74 0.62 -3.99
C ALA A 13 7.21 -0.47 -3.04
N VAL A 14 5.90 -0.46 -2.80
CA VAL A 14 5.18 -1.48 -2.05
C VAL A 14 4.25 -2.24 -2.99
N VAL A 15 4.35 -3.58 -3.00
CA VAL A 15 3.55 -4.43 -3.88
C VAL A 15 2.56 -5.25 -3.06
N ILE A 16 1.26 -5.07 -3.32
CA ILE A 16 0.21 -5.87 -2.69
C ILE A 16 -0.10 -7.05 -3.61
N ILE A 17 0.40 -8.22 -3.20
CA ILE A 17 0.26 -9.49 -3.93
C ILE A 17 -0.88 -10.33 -3.34
N THR A 18 -1.16 -10.16 -2.05
CA THR A 18 -2.30 -10.80 -1.36
C THR A 18 -2.99 -9.78 -0.46
N ASP A 19 -4.33 -9.82 -0.45
CA ASP A 19 -5.18 -8.97 0.37
C ASP A 19 -5.44 -9.65 1.74
N HIS A 20 -4.62 -9.32 2.73
CA HIS A 20 -4.76 -9.86 4.09
C HIS A 20 -5.36 -8.80 5.02
N LYS A 21 -6.42 -9.18 5.73
CA LYS A 21 -7.11 -8.31 6.70
C LYS A 21 -6.25 -7.86 7.88
N SER A 22 -5.12 -8.50 8.11
CA SER A 22 -4.18 -8.16 9.18
C SER A 22 -3.37 -6.89 8.89
N TYR A 23 -3.38 -6.39 7.65
CA TYR A 23 -2.65 -5.18 7.29
C TYR A 23 -3.54 -3.95 7.40
N ASP A 24 -2.97 -2.89 7.97
CA ASP A 24 -3.55 -1.55 7.91
C ASP A 24 -3.15 -0.89 6.58
N TYR A 25 -3.98 -1.08 5.57
CA TYR A 25 -3.78 -0.50 4.25
C TYR A 25 -3.87 1.04 4.22
N ILE A 26 -4.53 1.66 5.21
CA ILE A 26 -4.58 3.12 5.30
C ILE A 26 -3.21 3.65 5.73
N SER A 27 -2.61 3.02 6.75
CA SER A 27 -1.26 3.36 7.20
C SER A 27 -0.20 3.08 6.12
N ILE A 28 -0.33 1.97 5.39
CA ILE A 28 0.55 1.67 4.25
C ILE A 28 0.38 2.71 3.16
N LEU A 29 -0.86 3.10 2.84
CA LEU A 29 -1.14 4.13 1.86
C LEU A 29 -0.54 5.48 2.26
N ASP A 30 -0.58 5.87 3.53
CA ASP A 30 0.03 7.12 4.00
C ASP A 30 1.55 7.11 3.80
N LYS A 31 2.21 6.04 4.26
CA LYS A 31 3.69 5.97 4.33
C LYS A 31 4.38 5.60 3.03
N ALA A 32 3.74 4.82 2.17
CA ALA A 32 4.39 4.36 0.94
C ALA A 32 4.60 5.51 -0.06
N GLN A 33 5.74 5.45 -0.73
CA GLN A 33 6.09 6.36 -1.82
C GLN A 33 5.35 5.99 -3.11
N PHE A 34 5.27 4.68 -3.40
CA PHE A 34 4.55 4.12 -4.52
C PHE A 34 3.93 2.77 -4.13
N ILE A 35 2.72 2.49 -4.63
CA ILE A 35 2.02 1.24 -4.38
C ILE A 35 1.56 0.61 -5.69
N PHE A 36 1.91 -0.65 -5.85
CA PHE A 36 1.38 -1.51 -6.89
C PHE A 36 0.36 -2.49 -6.30
N ASP A 37 -0.91 -2.27 -6.58
CA ASP A 37 -2.01 -3.08 -6.06
C ASP A 37 -2.54 -4.04 -7.12
N SER A 38 -2.05 -5.29 -7.07
CA SER A 38 -2.50 -6.36 -7.96
C SER A 38 -3.78 -7.07 -7.50
N ARG A 39 -4.27 -6.76 -6.29
CA ARG A 39 -5.38 -7.47 -5.64
C ARG A 39 -6.60 -6.61 -5.41
N ASN A 40 -6.50 -5.31 -5.70
CA ASN A 40 -7.50 -4.31 -5.38
C ASN A 40 -7.78 -4.22 -3.86
N ALA A 41 -6.74 -4.38 -3.04
CA ALA A 41 -6.83 -4.25 -1.58
C ALA A 41 -7.17 -2.82 -1.14
N LEU A 42 -6.75 -1.80 -1.91
CA LEU A 42 -7.02 -0.39 -1.60
C LEU A 42 -8.42 0.07 -2.03
N GLY A 43 -9.14 -0.74 -2.82
CA GLY A 43 -10.54 -0.50 -3.17
C GLY A 43 -10.81 0.89 -3.74
N LYS A 44 -11.54 1.73 -3.00
CA LYS A 44 -11.89 3.11 -3.40
C LYS A 44 -10.82 4.14 -3.03
N LEU A 45 -9.86 3.78 -2.18
CA LEU A 45 -8.78 4.68 -1.72
C LEU A 45 -7.77 5.01 -2.84
N ASN A 46 -7.82 4.28 -3.95
CA ASN A 46 -6.94 4.46 -5.10
C ASN A 46 -7.42 5.53 -6.11
N LYS A 47 -8.69 5.96 -6.05
CA LYS A 47 -9.36 6.59 -7.21
C LYS A 47 -8.76 7.92 -7.66
N GLU A 48 -8.03 8.61 -6.78
CA GLU A 48 -7.40 9.90 -7.07
C GLU A 48 -5.93 9.93 -6.66
N ASN A 49 -5.37 8.79 -6.22
CA ASN A 49 -4.04 8.77 -5.64
C ASN A 49 -3.00 8.41 -6.70
N LEU A 50 -2.28 9.40 -7.21
CA LEU A 50 -1.26 9.27 -8.27
C LEU A 50 -0.15 8.26 -7.95
N LYS A 51 0.05 7.94 -6.66
CA LYS A 51 1.04 6.96 -6.21
C LYS A 51 0.56 5.51 -6.23
N VAL A 52 -0.69 5.24 -6.57
CA VAL A 52 -1.26 3.90 -6.59
C VAL A 52 -1.52 3.47 -8.03
N VAL A 53 -0.83 2.44 -8.48
CA VAL A 53 -1.13 1.76 -9.74
C VAL A 53 -1.88 0.47 -9.43
N ARG A 54 -3.02 0.29 -10.08
CA ARG A 54 -3.87 -0.88 -9.93
C ARG A 54 -4.03 -1.59 -11.28
N LEU A 55 -4.08 -2.93 -11.22
CA LEU A 55 -4.53 -3.80 -12.31
C LEU A 55 -6.04 -4.14 -12.22
#